data_AF-A0A6G3Z799-F1
#
_entry.id   AF-A0A6G3Z799-F1
#
_cell.length_a   1.000
_cell.length_b   1.000
_cell.length_c   1.000
_cell.angle_alpha   90.00
_cell.angle_beta   90.00
_cell.angle_gamma   90.00
#
_symmetry.space_group_name_H-M   'P 1'
#
loop_
_entity.id
_entity.type
_entity.pdbx_description
1 polymer ?
#
loop_
_entity_poly.entity_id
_entity_poly.type
_entity_poly.pdbx_seq_one_letter_code
_entity_poly.pdbx_strand_id
1 'polypeptide(L)'
;MLDNEILLQVYLSEYEKLKEEQVARIGFRDNLLYVTLVLFGGILSFSLANKTTISSILVIPCVCIVLGWTYLANDEKITSIGQYIITELAARIEYLTKKNSSDSKVFQWEEFNRTRRGRERRKLAQLVVNESAFVLSGFVSIFIYFILESQISLFFLMVSVVEFLLLLVLGVEFIVFADLFDANSNS
;
A
#
# COMPACT_ATOMS: atom_id res chain seq x y z
N MET A 1 39.13 8.86 14.61
CA MET A 1 38.25 10.05 14.65
C MET A 1 37.75 10.37 13.26
N LEU A 2 38.63 10.56 12.27
CA LEU A 2 38.27 10.75 10.86
C LEU A 2 37.33 9.66 10.32
N ASP A 3 37.61 8.38 10.61
CA ASP A 3 36.77 7.26 10.12
C ASP A 3 35.34 7.29 10.68
N ASN A 4 35.16 7.73 11.94
CA ASN A 4 33.83 7.84 12.55
C ASN A 4 33.04 9.02 11.97
N GLU A 5 33.71 10.12 11.62
CA GLU A 5 33.08 11.27 10.96
C GLU A 5 32.63 10.91 9.54
N ILE A 6 33.48 10.19 8.79
CA ILE A 6 33.12 9.67 7.46
C ILE A 6 31.92 8.72 7.57
N LEU A 7 31.96 7.77 8.50
CA LEU A 7 30.87 6.81 8.66
C LEU A 7 29.56 7.48 9.11
N LEU A 8 29.63 8.51 9.96
CA LEU A 8 28.48 9.31 10.34
C LEU A 8 27.88 10.03 9.12
N GLN A 9 28.71 10.62 8.26
CA GLN A 9 28.24 11.25 7.02
C GLN A 9 27.58 10.24 6.07
N VAL A 10 28.12 9.02 5.97
CA VAL A 10 27.51 7.95 5.17
C VAL A 10 26.12 7.61 5.70
N TYR A 11 25.95 7.43 7.01
CA TYR A 11 24.64 7.12 7.60
C TYR A 11 23.63 8.27 7.48
N LEU A 12 24.08 9.52 7.59
CA LEU A 12 23.21 10.68 7.35
C LEU A 12 22.79 10.77 5.88
N SER A 13 23.70 10.47 4.95
CA SER A 13 23.37 10.41 3.53
C SER A 13 22.41 9.26 3.18
N GLU A 14 22.62 8.09 3.81
CA GLU A 14 21.68 6.97 3.71
C GLU A 14 20.29 7.34 4.23
N TYR A 15 20.22 8.00 5.39
CA TYR A 15 18.96 8.52 5.94
C TYR A 15 18.24 9.44 4.95
N GLU A 16 18.94 10.42 4.37
CA GLU A 16 18.36 11.33 3.39
C GLU A 16 17.80 10.59 2.18
N LYS A 17 18.56 9.63 1.62
CA LYS A 17 18.13 8.85 0.46
C LYS A 17 16.92 7.98 0.78
N LEU A 18 16.89 7.36 1.95
CA LEU A 18 15.74 6.57 2.41
C LEU A 18 14.49 7.45 2.60
N LYS A 19 14.65 8.68 3.11
CA LYS A 19 13.55 9.64 3.25
C LYS A 19 13.03 10.12 1.89
N GLU A 20 13.91 10.40 0.93
CA GLU A 20 13.52 10.73 -0.45
C GLU A 20 12.70 9.59 -1.06
N GLU A 21 13.16 8.35 -0.95
CA GLU A 21 12.44 7.18 -1.45
C GLU A 21 11.08 7.02 -0.75
N GLN A 22 11.05 7.15 0.58
CA GLN A 22 9.80 7.06 1.35
C GLN A 22 8.76 8.10 0.89
N VAL A 23 9.18 9.36 0.67
CA VAL A 23 8.29 10.41 0.18
C VAL A 23 7.79 10.11 -1.23
N ALA A 24 8.66 9.65 -2.13
CA ALA A 24 8.27 9.27 -3.49
C ALA A 24 7.23 8.14 -3.49
N ARG A 25 7.41 7.12 -2.65
CA ARG A 25 6.48 6.00 -2.51
C ARG A 25 5.14 6.41 -1.89
N ILE A 26 5.16 7.28 -0.87
CA ILE A 26 3.93 7.84 -0.30
C ILE A 26 3.15 8.61 -1.38
N GLY A 27 3.83 9.48 -2.12
CA GLY A 27 3.20 10.25 -3.20
C GLY A 27 2.64 9.35 -4.30
N PHE A 28 3.35 8.29 -4.68
CA PHE A 28 2.85 7.32 -5.65
C PHE A 28 1.60 6.60 -5.12
N ARG A 29 1.66 6.04 -3.91
CA ARG A 29 0.55 5.33 -3.25
C ARG A 29 -0.71 6.19 -3.15
N ASP A 30 -0.56 7.44 -2.71
CA ASP A 30 -1.68 8.34 -2.48
C ASP A 30 -2.37 8.76 -3.79
N ASN A 31 -1.66 8.70 -4.92
CA ASN A 31 -2.23 8.97 -6.24
C ASN A 31 -2.96 7.78 -6.87
N LEU A 32 -2.74 6.55 -6.40
CA LEU A 32 -3.34 5.35 -7.00
C LEU A 32 -4.86 5.35 -6.95
N LEU A 33 -5.47 5.90 -5.88
CA LEU A 33 -6.92 6.02 -5.81
C LEU A 33 -7.48 6.95 -6.90
N TYR A 34 -6.84 8.09 -7.15
CA TYR A 34 -7.26 9.00 -8.22
C TYR A 34 -7.12 8.35 -9.60
N VAL A 35 -6.01 7.65 -9.85
CA VAL A 35 -5.81 6.89 -11.09
C VAL A 35 -6.88 5.82 -11.26
N THR A 36 -7.23 5.10 -10.18
CA THR A 36 -8.27 4.07 -10.19
C THR A 36 -9.63 4.67 -10.58
N LEU A 37 -10.01 5.80 -9.98
CA LEU A 37 -11.28 6.47 -10.30
C LEU A 37 -11.34 6.93 -11.77
N VAL A 38 -10.23 7.46 -12.30
CA VAL A 38 -10.14 7.87 -13.72
C VAL A 38 -10.30 6.66 -14.64
N LEU A 39 -9.62 5.55 -14.34
CA LEU A 39 -9.71 4.32 -15.14
C LEU A 39 -11.12 3.72 -15.08
N PHE A 40 -11.76 3.71 -13.91
CA PHE A 40 -13.14 3.25 -13.77
C PHE A 40 -14.09 4.11 -14.60
N GLY A 41 -13.96 5.44 -14.53
CA GLY A 41 -14.74 6.35 -15.35
C GLY A 41 -14.59 6.08 -16.83
N GLY A 42 -13.36 5.83 -17.30
CA GLY A 42 -13.07 5.48 -18.69
C GLY A 42 -13.69 4.14 -19.12
N ILE A 43 -13.50 3.09 -18.32
CA ILE A 43 -14.02 1.74 -18.62
C ILE A 43 -15.55 1.75 -18.62
N LEU A 44 -16.17 2.35 -17.61
CA LEU A 44 -17.63 2.44 -17.52
C LEU A 44 -18.21 3.26 -18.67
N SER A 45 -17.58 4.39 -19.01
CA SER A 45 -18.02 5.23 -20.14
C SER A 45 -17.94 4.47 -21.47
N PHE A 46 -16.85 3.73 -21.68
CA PHE A 46 -16.68 2.89 -22.86
C PHE A 46 -17.72 1.76 -22.92
N SER A 47 -17.93 1.06 -21.80
CA SER A 47 -18.88 -0.06 -21.74
C SER A 47 -20.34 0.40 -21.89
N LEU A 48 -20.71 1.57 -21.38
CA LEU A 48 -22.07 2.10 -21.49
C LEU A 48 -22.37 2.68 -22.87
N ALA A 49 -21.36 3.23 -23.55
CA ALA A 49 -21.52 3.76 -24.90
C ALA A 49 -21.82 2.66 -25.94
N ASN A 50 -21.29 1.44 -25.74
CA ASN A 50 -21.41 0.34 -26.68
C ASN A 50 -22.03 -0.90 -26.00
N LYS A 51 -23.32 -1.16 -26.24
CA LYS A 51 -24.03 -2.31 -25.65
C LYS A 51 -23.43 -3.68 -26.02
N THR A 52 -22.65 -3.76 -27.08
CA THR A 52 -21.95 -4.99 -27.52
C THR A 52 -20.63 -5.25 -26.78
N THR A 53 -20.19 -4.34 -25.90
CA THR A 53 -18.88 -4.44 -25.22
C THR A 53 -19.00 -4.59 -23.72
N ILE A 54 -20.07 -5.22 -23.21
CA ILE A 54 -20.26 -5.48 -21.76
C ILE A 54 -19.05 -6.23 -21.17
N SER A 55 -18.39 -7.08 -21.96
CA SER A 55 -17.15 -7.78 -21.57
C SER A 55 -16.00 -6.84 -21.16
N SER A 56 -16.01 -5.55 -21.56
CA SER A 56 -15.01 -4.57 -21.15
C SER A 56 -15.06 -4.23 -19.65
N ILE A 57 -16.17 -4.52 -18.97
CA ILE A 57 -16.30 -4.36 -17.51
C ILE A 57 -15.31 -5.28 -16.77
N LEU A 58 -14.96 -6.43 -17.33
CA LEU A 58 -13.93 -7.33 -16.79
C LEU A 58 -12.51 -6.74 -16.83
N VAL A 59 -12.30 -5.56 -17.41
CA VAL A 59 -11.03 -4.83 -17.25
C VAL A 59 -10.90 -4.24 -15.83
N ILE A 60 -12.02 -3.95 -15.16
CA ILE A 60 -12.03 -3.36 -13.81
C ILE A 60 -11.32 -4.26 -12.78
N PRO A 61 -11.63 -5.57 -12.66
CA PRO A 61 -10.91 -6.49 -11.78
C PRO A 61 -9.40 -6.52 -12.05
N CYS A 62 -9.00 -6.53 -13.32
CA CYS A 62 -7.58 -6.48 -13.69
C CYS A 62 -6.90 -5.18 -13.20
N VAL A 63 -7.53 -4.01 -13.42
CA VAL A 63 -7.04 -2.72 -12.92
C VAL A 63 -6.95 -2.72 -11.39
N CYS A 64 -7.99 -3.20 -10.73
CA CYS A 64 -8.06 -3.38 -9.29
C CYS A 64 -6.89 -4.20 -8.74
N ILE A 65 -6.59 -5.35 -9.36
CA ILE A 65 -5.50 -6.25 -8.96
C ILE A 65 -4.15 -5.54 -9.12
N VAL A 66 -3.89 -4.96 -10.29
CA VAL A 66 -2.60 -4.32 -10.59
C VAL A 66 -2.35 -3.13 -9.67
N LEU A 67 -3.33 -2.23 -9.53
CA LEU A 67 -3.17 -1.02 -8.72
C LEU A 67 -3.20 -1.34 -7.23
N GLY A 68 -4.05 -2.26 -6.79
CA GLY A 68 -4.10 -2.71 -5.40
C GLY A 68 -2.81 -3.39 -4.95
N TRP A 69 -2.25 -4.28 -5.78
CA TRP A 69 -0.95 -4.89 -5.50
C TRP A 69 0.17 -3.85 -5.44
N THR A 70 0.16 -2.90 -6.37
CA THR A 70 1.14 -1.82 -6.39
C THR A 70 1.02 -0.93 -5.14
N TYR A 71 -0.21 -0.68 -4.67
CA TYR A 71 -0.44 0.03 -3.42
C TYR A 71 0.22 -0.71 -2.25
N LEU A 72 -0.05 -2.02 -2.12
CA LEU A 72 0.45 -2.86 -1.02
C LEU A 72 1.99 -2.92 -1.01
N ALA A 73 2.60 -3.15 -2.17
CA ALA A 73 4.05 -3.18 -2.31
C ALA A 73 4.71 -1.84 -1.91
N ASN A 74 4.06 -0.70 -2.16
CA ASN A 74 4.57 0.59 -1.70
C ASN A 74 4.41 0.75 -0.19
N ASP A 75 3.29 0.31 0.38
CA ASP A 75 3.03 0.43 1.83
C ASP A 75 4.00 -0.42 2.66
N GLU A 76 4.29 -1.65 2.21
CA GLU A 76 5.31 -2.52 2.81
C GLU A 76 6.70 -1.85 2.82
N LYS A 77 7.10 -1.25 1.68
CA LYS A 77 8.39 -0.56 1.58
C LYS A 77 8.45 0.69 2.46
N ILE A 78 7.39 1.49 2.50
CA ILE A 78 7.29 2.65 3.40
C ILE A 78 7.46 2.23 4.85
N THR A 79 6.80 1.13 5.25
CA THR A 79 6.88 0.58 6.61
C THR A 79 8.27 0.05 6.92
N SER A 80 8.87 -0.73 6.01
CA SER A 80 10.21 -1.30 6.16
C SER A 80 11.29 -0.21 6.29
N ILE A 81 11.23 0.83 5.46
CA ILE A 81 12.14 1.99 5.55
C ILE A 81 12.00 2.67 6.91
N GLY A 82 10.76 2.91 7.35
CA GLY A 82 10.49 3.56 8.64
C GLY A 82 10.99 2.74 9.82
N GLN A 83 10.85 1.41 9.78
CA GLN A 83 11.38 0.50 10.80
C GLN A 83 12.91 0.54 10.80
N TYR A 84 13.56 0.36 9.66
CA TYR A 84 15.02 0.39 9.53
C TYR A 84 15.65 1.68 10.05
N ILE A 85 15.06 2.84 9.73
CA ILE A 85 15.54 4.14 10.22
C ILE A 85 15.58 4.19 11.75
N ILE A 86 14.54 3.68 12.41
CA ILE A 86 14.37 3.78 13.87
C ILE A 86 15.16 2.68 14.59
N THR A 87 15.21 1.46 14.06
CA THR A 87 15.82 0.32 14.77
C THR A 87 17.31 0.17 14.47
N GLU A 88 17.72 0.35 13.23
CA GLU A 88 19.09 0.07 12.78
C GLU A 88 19.89 1.36 12.63
N LEU A 89 19.38 2.32 11.85
CA LEU A 89 20.13 3.51 11.49
C LEU A 89 20.32 4.45 12.70
N ALA A 90 19.28 4.64 13.51
CA ALA A 90 19.36 5.40 14.76
C ALA A 90 20.42 4.82 15.69
N ALA A 91 20.41 3.49 15.92
CA ALA A 91 21.36 2.81 16.80
C ALA A 91 22.81 2.97 16.35
N ARG A 92 23.06 2.88 15.03
CA ARG A 92 24.41 3.09 14.46
C ARG A 92 24.90 4.53 14.62
N ILE A 93 24.02 5.52 14.46
CA ILE A 93 24.36 6.94 14.65
C ILE A 93 24.60 7.26 16.14
N GLU A 94 23.80 6.72 17.04
CA GLU A 94 23.97 6.88 18.49
C GLU A 94 25.31 6.32 18.97
N TYR A 95 25.68 5.13 18.47
CA TYR A 95 26.98 4.51 18.74
C TYR A 95 28.15 5.41 18.31
N LEU A 96 28.10 5.98 17.11
CA LEU A 96 29.18 6.84 16.59
C LEU A 96 29.27 8.20 17.28
N THR A 97 28.13 8.75 17.68
CA THR A 97 28.06 10.05 18.37
C THR A 97 28.34 9.94 19.87
N LYS A 98 28.56 8.72 20.39
CA LYS A 98 28.71 8.43 21.82
C LYS A 98 27.53 8.95 22.66
N LYS A 99 26.37 9.14 22.04
CA LYS A 99 25.11 9.39 22.73
C LYS A 99 24.62 8.08 23.33
N ASN A 100 25.27 7.66 24.42
CA ASN A 100 24.83 6.53 25.23
C ASN A 100 23.89 6.98 26.38
N SER A 101 23.57 8.27 26.45
CA SER A 101 22.82 8.88 27.54
C SER A 101 21.34 9.00 27.19
N SER A 102 20.47 8.58 28.11
CA SER A 102 19.00 8.55 28.02
C SER A 102 18.30 9.90 27.72
N ASP A 103 19.05 11.00 27.62
CA ASP A 103 18.52 12.36 27.51
C ASP A 103 18.33 12.88 26.07
N SER A 104 18.89 12.22 25.04
CA SER A 104 18.56 12.63 23.66
C SER A 104 18.79 11.54 22.61
N LYS A 105 17.75 10.74 22.37
CA LYS A 105 17.71 9.83 21.21
C LYS A 105 17.83 10.57 19.89
N VAL A 106 18.38 9.92 18.87
CA VAL A 106 18.37 10.41 17.48
C VAL A 106 17.00 10.07 16.87
N PHE A 107 16.48 10.91 15.95
CA PHE A 107 15.19 10.69 15.28
C PHE A 107 13.96 10.59 16.22
N GLN A 108 13.92 11.42 17.28
CA GLN A 108 12.79 11.46 18.22
C GLN A 108 11.46 11.83 17.57
N TRP A 109 11.49 12.61 16.49
CA TRP A 109 10.28 12.96 15.74
C TRP A 109 9.63 11.70 15.14
N GLU A 110 10.42 10.81 14.58
CA GLU A 110 10.01 9.55 13.98
C GLU A 110 9.40 8.60 15.02
N GLU A 111 9.99 8.52 16.22
CA GLU A 111 9.48 7.72 17.34
C GLU A 111 8.16 8.29 17.91
N PHE A 112 8.10 9.62 18.10
CA PHE A 112 6.90 10.31 18.59
C PHE A 112 5.71 10.12 17.64
N ASN A 113 5.93 10.24 16.33
CA ASN A 113 4.84 10.14 15.37
C ASN A 113 4.30 8.70 15.23
N ARG A 114 5.11 7.68 15.55
CA ARG A 114 4.67 6.27 15.58
C ARG A 114 3.72 5.97 16.75
N THR A 115 3.94 6.57 17.92
CA THR A 115 3.23 6.27 19.18
C THR A 115 1.94 7.06 19.37
N ARG A 116 1.56 7.90 18.39
CA ARG A 116 0.40 8.78 18.50
C ARG A 116 -0.93 8.01 18.55
N ARG A 117 -1.71 8.24 19.62
CA ARG A 117 -3.09 7.74 19.79
C ARG A 117 -3.95 8.08 18.56
N GLY A 118 -4.58 7.06 17.96
CA GLY A 118 -5.42 7.18 16.77
C GLY A 118 -4.84 6.56 15.49
N ARG A 119 -3.64 5.96 15.55
CA ARG A 119 -3.04 5.20 14.43
C ARG A 119 -3.95 4.07 13.95
N GLU A 120 -4.52 3.29 14.87
CA GLU A 120 -5.43 2.16 14.55
C GLU A 120 -6.68 2.61 13.80
N ARG A 121 -7.33 3.69 14.25
CA ARG A 121 -8.51 4.24 13.56
C ARG A 121 -8.20 4.67 12.13
N ARG A 122 -7.01 5.26 11.90
CA ARG A 122 -6.57 5.65 10.56
C ARG A 122 -6.28 4.42 9.69
N LYS A 123 -5.59 3.42 10.23
CA LYS A 123 -5.32 2.14 9.55
C LYS A 123 -6.60 1.43 9.16
N LEU A 124 -7.59 1.37 10.07
CA LEU A 124 -8.90 0.77 9.77
C LEU A 124 -9.64 1.54 8.67
N ALA A 125 -9.68 2.88 8.75
CA ALA A 125 -10.30 3.69 7.71
C ALA A 125 -9.62 3.49 6.35
N GLN A 126 -8.29 3.41 6.33
CA GLN A 126 -7.52 3.13 5.12
C GLN A 126 -7.81 1.72 4.58
N LEU A 127 -7.87 0.70 5.44
CA LEU A 127 -8.23 -0.65 5.04
C LEU A 127 -9.61 -0.68 4.38
N VAL A 128 -10.62 -0.06 5.00
CA VAL A 128 -11.99 0.01 4.44
C VAL A 128 -11.98 0.70 3.07
N VAL A 129 -11.27 1.82 2.94
CA VAL A 129 -11.14 2.52 1.65
C VAL A 129 -10.47 1.64 0.60
N ASN A 130 -9.35 0.98 0.95
CA ASN A 130 -8.60 0.14 0.01
C ASN A 130 -9.40 -1.11 -0.41
N GLU A 131 -10.04 -1.79 0.55
CA GLU A 131 -10.94 -2.92 0.27
C GLU A 131 -12.08 -2.51 -0.65
N SER A 132 -12.72 -1.38 -0.37
CA SER A 132 -13.82 -0.89 -1.22
C SER A 132 -13.36 -0.55 -2.64
N ALA A 133 -12.22 0.14 -2.77
CA ALA A 133 -11.71 0.63 -4.04
C ALA A 133 -11.11 -0.48 -4.92
N PHE A 134 -10.32 -1.38 -4.32
CA PHE A 134 -9.54 -2.37 -5.08
C PHE A 134 -10.16 -3.76 -5.05
N VAL A 135 -10.82 -4.18 -3.97
CA VAL A 135 -11.28 -5.57 -3.86
C VAL A 135 -12.77 -5.66 -4.22
N LEU A 136 -13.61 -4.94 -3.47
CA LEU A 136 -15.06 -4.95 -3.65
C LEU A 136 -15.47 -4.47 -5.05
N SER A 137 -14.84 -3.42 -5.56
CA SER A 137 -15.11 -2.92 -6.92
C SER A 137 -14.81 -3.96 -8.00
N GLY A 138 -13.77 -4.77 -7.81
CA GLY A 138 -13.45 -5.89 -8.71
C GLY A 138 -14.53 -6.97 -8.66
N PHE A 139 -14.94 -7.40 -7.46
CA PHE A 139 -16.02 -8.40 -7.32
C PHE A 139 -17.35 -7.92 -7.89
N VAL A 140 -17.71 -6.66 -7.63
CA VAL A 140 -18.94 -6.04 -8.16
C VAL A 140 -18.90 -6.03 -9.69
N SER A 141 -17.75 -5.72 -10.30
CA SER A 141 -17.60 -5.75 -11.74
C SER A 141 -17.82 -7.15 -12.34
N ILE A 142 -17.19 -8.18 -11.77
CA ILE A 142 -17.40 -9.59 -12.19
C ILE A 142 -18.88 -9.94 -12.07
N PHE A 143 -19.52 -9.59 -10.95
CA PHE A 143 -20.92 -9.89 -10.71
C PHE A 143 -21.85 -9.19 -11.72
N ILE A 144 -21.59 -7.91 -12.03
CA ILE A 144 -22.32 -7.15 -13.05
C ILE A 144 -22.16 -7.81 -14.43
N TYR A 145 -20.95 -8.27 -14.78
CA TYR A 145 -20.73 -8.98 -16.04
C TYR A 145 -21.63 -10.22 -16.16
N PHE A 146 -21.67 -11.06 -15.13
CA PHE A 146 -22.52 -12.26 -15.13
C PHE A 146 -24.03 -11.98 -15.09
N ILE A 147 -24.46 -10.84 -14.55
CA ILE A 147 -25.87 -10.43 -14.58
C ILE A 147 -26.29 -9.94 -15.96
N LEU A 148 -25.44 -9.14 -16.61
CA LEU A 148 -25.78 -8.44 -17.85
C LEU A 148 -25.51 -9.29 -19.10
N GLU A 149 -24.51 -10.17 -19.06
CA GLU A 149 -24.13 -10.99 -20.20
C GLU A 149 -24.93 -12.30 -20.23
N SER A 150 -25.70 -12.50 -21.30
CA SER A 150 -26.54 -13.71 -21.45
C SER A 150 -25.78 -14.88 -22.08
N GLN A 151 -24.69 -14.63 -22.80
CA GLN A 151 -23.89 -15.65 -23.48
C GLN A 151 -22.43 -15.59 -23.01
N ILE A 152 -22.13 -16.32 -21.93
CA ILE A 152 -20.80 -16.34 -21.35
C ILE A 152 -19.92 -17.33 -22.13
N SER A 153 -18.87 -16.82 -22.76
CA SER A 153 -17.87 -17.67 -23.39
C SER A 153 -16.98 -18.35 -22.33
N LEU A 154 -16.45 -19.53 -22.65
CA LEU A 154 -15.51 -20.23 -21.76
C LEU A 154 -14.27 -19.38 -21.42
N PHE A 155 -13.82 -18.55 -22.37
CA PHE A 155 -12.69 -17.66 -22.17
C PHE A 155 -12.97 -16.64 -21.05
N PHE A 156 -14.09 -15.92 -21.11
CA PHE A 156 -14.43 -14.93 -20.09
C PHE A 156 -14.76 -15.56 -18.73
N LEU A 157 -15.30 -16.78 -18.72
CA LEU A 157 -15.45 -17.55 -17.49
C LEU A 157 -14.09 -17.83 -16.83
N MET A 158 -13.10 -18.32 -17.59
CA MET A 158 -11.77 -18.59 -17.05
C MET A 158 -11.09 -17.33 -16.52
N VAL A 159 -11.17 -16.22 -17.28
CA VAL A 159 -10.64 -14.92 -16.85
C VAL A 159 -11.28 -14.49 -15.53
N SER A 160 -12.61 -14.55 -15.45
CA SER A 160 -13.34 -14.15 -14.23
C SER A 160 -12.96 -15.00 -13.01
N VAL A 161 -12.75 -16.31 -13.19
CA VAL A 161 -12.31 -17.20 -12.10
C VAL A 161 -10.91 -16.82 -11.61
N VAL A 162 -9.98 -16.58 -12.54
CA VAL A 162 -8.62 -16.15 -12.18
C VAL A 162 -8.64 -14.81 -11.46
N GLU A 163 -9.37 -13.83 -12.00
CA GLU A 163 -9.52 -12.51 -11.38
C GLU A 163 -10.16 -12.59 -9.99
N PHE A 164 -11.19 -13.42 -9.82
CA PHE A 164 -11.84 -13.64 -8.53
C PHE A 164 -10.86 -14.19 -7.48
N LEU A 165 -10.04 -15.18 -7.86
CA LEU A 165 -9.02 -15.74 -6.96
C LEU A 165 -7.94 -14.70 -6.61
N LEU A 166 -7.49 -13.92 -7.58
CA LEU A 166 -6.50 -12.85 -7.34
C LEU A 166 -7.06 -11.73 -6.45
N LEU A 167 -8.33 -11.37 -6.60
CA LEU A 167 -9.00 -10.41 -5.72
C LEU A 167 -9.12 -10.94 -4.28
N LEU A 168 -9.39 -12.24 -4.10
CA LEU A 168 -9.39 -12.86 -2.77
C LEU A 168 -8.01 -12.79 -2.12
N VAL A 169 -6.95 -13.15 -2.86
CA VAL A 169 -5.57 -13.04 -2.38
C VAL A 169 -5.28 -11.59 -1.99
N LEU A 170 -5.61 -10.63 -2.86
CA LEU A 170 -5.38 -9.22 -2.61
C LEU A 170 -6.09 -8.72 -1.35
N GLY A 171 -7.35 -9.11 -1.13
CA GLY A 171 -8.10 -8.72 0.09
C GLY A 171 -7.50 -9.33 1.36
N VAL A 172 -7.06 -10.60 1.30
CA VAL A 172 -6.36 -11.22 2.43
C VAL A 172 -5.07 -10.45 2.74
N GLU A 173 -4.27 -10.11 1.73
CA GLU A 173 -3.03 -9.34 1.91
C GLU A 173 -3.30 -7.96 2.54
N PHE A 174 -4.33 -7.23 2.10
CA PHE A 174 -4.71 -5.96 2.71
C PHE A 174 -5.04 -6.10 4.21
N ILE A 175 -5.77 -7.15 4.59
CA ILE A 175 -6.14 -7.41 5.99
C ILE A 175 -4.90 -7.76 6.81
N VAL A 176 -4.01 -8.62 6.29
CA VAL A 176 -2.78 -9.04 6.97
C VAL A 176 -1.87 -7.83 7.21
N PHE A 177 -1.64 -7.01 6.18
CA PHE A 177 -0.75 -5.84 6.25
C PHE A 177 -1.33 -4.63 6.99
N ALA A 178 -2.64 -4.61 7.29
CA ALA A 178 -3.22 -3.52 8.07
C ALA A 178 -2.69 -3.49 9.52
N ASP A 179 -2.02 -4.54 10.00
CA ASP A 179 -1.61 -4.80 11.40
C ASP A 179 -2.69 -4.37 12.41
N LEU A 180 -3.96 -4.69 12.15
CA LEU A 180 -5.05 -4.34 13.06
C LEU A 180 -4.99 -5.14 14.38
N PHE A 181 -4.15 -6.18 14.45
CA PHE A 181 -4.06 -7.11 15.59
C PHE A 181 -2.75 -7.04 16.39
N ASP A 182 -1.77 -6.22 15.99
CA ASP A 182 -0.51 -6.04 16.75
C ASP A 182 -0.65 -5.14 18.00
N ALA A 183 -1.87 -4.69 18.30
CA ALA A 183 -2.19 -3.93 19.51
C ALA A 183 -2.05 -4.74 20.82
N ASN A 184 -1.79 -6.05 20.76
CA ASN A 184 -1.69 -6.93 21.94
C ASN A 184 -0.25 -7.31 22.35
N SER A 185 0.80 -6.68 21.83
CA SER A 185 2.19 -7.02 22.20
C SER A 185 2.88 -6.04 23.16
N ASN A 186 2.17 -5.06 23.72
CA ASN A 186 2.69 -4.18 24.77
C ASN A 186 1.79 -4.24 26.03
N SER A 187 1.85 -5.36 26.74
CA SER A 187 1.50 -5.46 28.16
C SER A 187 2.74 -5.82 28.97
#